data_AF-A0A6A3A7X9-F1
#
_entry.id   AF-A0A6A3A7X9-F1
#
_cell.length_a   1.000
_cell.length_b   1.000
_cell.length_c   1.000
_cell.angle_alpha   90.00
_cell.angle_beta   90.00
_cell.angle_gamma   90.00
#
_symmetry.space_group_name_H-M   'P 1'
#
loop_
_entity.id
_entity.type
_entity.pdbx_description
1 polymer ?
#
loop_
_entity_poly.entity_id
_entity_poly.type
_entity_poly.pdbx_seq_one_letter_code
_entity_poly.pdbx_strand_id
1 'polypeptide(L)'
;MASWNSFPLEITYETLGWLAFFSWSIGFYPQVILNFRRKSVIGLNFDFVLLNLTKHSSYMIYNVCLYFSPVIQQQYFDKYGSGQMIPVAANDVSFSIHAVLLTAITLFQIVIYERGTQKVSKISIGIVSVVWLTAAICFFVALPSHSWLWLISIFKLDVILFHMFQTIVRIAAIRLLHHGFDYGKKSIGT
;
A
#
# COMPACT_ATOMS: atom_id res chain seq x y z
N MET A 1 -1.51 -28.33 -10.72
CA MET A 1 -1.54 -26.85 -10.72
C MET A 1 -2.75 -26.43 -11.49
N ALA A 2 -3.58 -25.56 -10.93
CA ALA A 2 -4.58 -24.88 -11.73
C ALA A 2 -3.86 -24.17 -12.89
N SER A 3 -4.44 -24.25 -14.08
CA SER A 3 -3.91 -23.59 -15.27
C SER A 3 -5.01 -22.75 -15.88
N TRP A 4 -4.63 -21.72 -16.63
CA TRP A 4 -5.59 -20.93 -17.37
C TRP A 4 -6.39 -21.82 -18.32
N ASN A 5 -7.71 -21.61 -18.37
CA ASN A 5 -8.59 -22.35 -19.28
C ASN A 5 -8.32 -22.00 -20.76
N SER A 6 -7.67 -20.86 -21.02
CA SER A 6 -7.26 -20.48 -22.37
C SER A 6 -5.98 -19.65 -22.36
N PHE A 7 -5.09 -19.95 -23.31
CA PHE A 7 -3.84 -19.22 -23.52
C PHE A 7 -4.04 -17.72 -23.79
N PRO A 8 -5.05 -17.27 -24.57
CA PRO A 8 -5.29 -15.84 -24.75
C PRO A 8 -5.63 -15.09 -23.45
N LEU A 9 -6.33 -15.74 -22.50
CA LEU A 9 -6.67 -15.11 -21.22
C LEU A 9 -5.44 -14.91 -20.34
N GLU A 10 -4.52 -15.87 -20.33
CA GLU A 10 -3.24 -15.75 -19.62
C GLU A 10 -2.43 -14.56 -20.12
N ILE A 11 -2.24 -14.46 -21.43
CA ILE A 11 -1.48 -13.35 -22.04
C ILE A 11 -2.16 -12.01 -21.78
N THR A 12 -3.49 -11.96 -21.86
CA THR A 12 -4.25 -10.74 -21.58
C THR A 12 -4.10 -10.31 -20.12
N TYR A 13 -4.20 -11.25 -19.18
CA TYR A 13 -4.03 -11.01 -17.75
C TYR A 13 -2.63 -10.44 -17.43
N GLU A 14 -1.57 -11.09 -17.94
CA GLU A 14 -0.20 -10.63 -17.73
C GLU A 14 0.04 -9.25 -18.35
N THR A 15 -0.42 -9.02 -19.58
CA THR A 15 -0.25 -7.74 -20.28
C THR A 15 -0.94 -6.60 -19.53
N LEU A 16 -2.19 -6.80 -19.10
CA LEU A 16 -2.94 -5.81 -18.34
C LEU A 16 -2.32 -5.55 -16.97
N GLY A 17 -1.79 -6.58 -16.30
CA GLY A 17 -1.09 -6.46 -15.03
C GLY A 17 0.14 -5.56 -15.13
N TRP A 18 0.98 -5.77 -16.16
CA TRP A 18 2.15 -4.93 -16.39
C TRP A 18 1.80 -3.50 -16.84
N LEU A 19 0.78 -3.33 -17.67
CA LEU A 19 0.27 -1.99 -18.03
C LEU A 19 -0.23 -1.24 -16.79
N ALA A 20 -0.96 -1.92 -15.90
CA ALA A 20 -1.39 -1.36 -14.63
C ALA A 20 -0.19 -0.96 -13.77
N PHE A 21 0.82 -1.82 -13.64
CA PHE A 21 2.06 -1.49 -12.93
C PHE A 21 2.69 -0.18 -13.44
N PHE A 22 2.86 -0.02 -14.76
CA PHE A 22 3.47 1.20 -15.32
C PHE A 22 2.59 2.43 -15.10
N SER A 23 1.29 2.32 -15.35
CA SER A 23 0.33 3.41 -15.14
C SER A 23 0.35 3.92 -13.70
N TRP A 24 0.28 3.01 -12.73
CA TRP A 24 0.34 3.37 -11.32
C TRP A 24 1.72 3.91 -10.91
N SER A 25 2.81 3.34 -11.42
CA SER A 25 4.18 3.76 -11.09
C SER A 25 4.44 5.21 -11.47
N ILE A 26 3.95 5.67 -12.63
CA ILE A 26 4.09 7.06 -13.08
C ILE A 26 3.52 8.03 -12.04
N GLY A 27 2.44 7.66 -11.35
CA GLY A 27 1.80 8.49 -10.32
C GLY A 27 2.65 8.79 -9.08
N PHE A 28 3.70 8.00 -8.80
CA PHE A 28 4.57 8.21 -7.63
C PHE A 28 5.65 9.28 -7.85
N TYR A 29 6.09 9.48 -9.10
CA TYR A 29 7.23 10.34 -9.42
C TYR A 29 6.99 11.85 -9.24
N PRO A 30 5.82 12.43 -9.57
CA PRO A 30 5.60 13.87 -9.47
C PRO A 30 5.95 14.43 -8.08
N GLN A 31 5.57 13.73 -7.00
CA GLN A 31 5.87 14.17 -5.64
C GLN A 31 7.37 14.14 -5.34
N VAL A 32 8.04 13.04 -5.72
CA VAL A 32 9.49 12.87 -5.51
C VAL A 32 10.28 13.94 -6.26
N ILE A 33 9.90 14.20 -7.52
CA ILE A 33 10.52 15.22 -8.37
C ILE A 33 10.26 16.62 -7.81
N LEU A 34 9.03 16.91 -7.38
CA LEU A 34 8.66 18.21 -6.81
C LEU A 34 9.49 18.52 -5.55
N ASN A 35 9.57 17.56 -4.63
CA ASN A 35 10.38 17.67 -3.42
C ASN A 35 11.87 17.90 -3.77
N PHE A 36 12.40 17.16 -4.75
CA PHE A 36 13.78 17.31 -5.18
C PHE A 36 14.06 18.69 -5.79
N ARG A 37 13.15 19.21 -6.63
CA ARG A 37 13.29 20.51 -7.29
C ARG A 37 13.16 21.68 -6.31
N ARG A 38 12.22 21.59 -5.37
CA ARG A 38 11.98 22.65 -4.37
C ARG A 38 12.94 22.60 -3.20
N LYS A 39 13.60 21.46 -2.96
CA LYS A 39 14.39 21.20 -1.74
C LYS A 39 13.59 21.46 -0.45
N SER A 40 12.27 21.33 -0.56
CA SER A 40 11.30 21.63 0.49
C SER A 40 10.14 20.65 0.37
N VAL A 41 9.67 20.17 1.51
CA VAL A 41 8.51 19.27 1.64
C VAL A 41 7.30 20.00 2.24
N ILE A 42 7.32 21.33 2.28
CA ILE A 42 6.20 22.14 2.78
C ILE A 42 4.98 21.95 1.87
N GLY A 43 3.90 21.44 2.48
CA GLY A 43 2.62 21.12 1.82
C GLY A 43 2.40 19.62 1.62
N LEU A 44 3.43 18.79 1.83
CA LEU A 44 3.30 17.33 1.86
C LEU A 44 2.81 16.87 3.24
N ASN A 45 1.75 16.08 3.27
CA ASN A 45 1.26 15.49 4.51
C ASN A 45 2.16 14.32 4.95
N PHE A 46 2.92 14.48 6.04
CA PHE A 46 3.85 13.45 6.52
C PHE A 46 3.15 12.22 7.08
N ASP A 47 1.98 12.38 7.68
CA ASP A 47 1.16 11.27 8.17
C ASP A 47 0.74 10.37 7.02
N PHE A 48 0.31 10.99 5.90
CA PHE A 48 -0.02 10.25 4.69
C PHE A 48 1.17 9.44 4.18
N VAL A 49 2.37 10.01 4.11
CA VAL A 49 3.56 9.28 3.65
C VAL A 49 3.91 8.11 4.58
N LEU A 50 3.88 8.31 5.90
CA LEU A 50 4.18 7.28 6.88
C LEU A 50 3.17 6.12 6.83
N LEU A 51 1.88 6.43 6.77
CA LEU A 51 0.82 5.42 6.67
C LEU A 51 0.88 4.68 5.32
N ASN A 52 1.22 5.37 4.22
CA ASN A 52 1.42 4.71 2.93
C ASN A 52 2.61 3.76 2.96
N LEU A 53 3.73 4.14 3.58
CA LEU A 53 4.89 3.26 3.69
C LEU A 53 4.51 1.97 4.42
N THR A 54 3.77 2.08 5.52
CA THR A 54 3.28 0.90 6.28
C THR A 54 2.39 0.02 5.42
N LYS A 55 1.37 0.59 4.78
CA LYS A 55 0.47 -0.12 3.87
C LYS A 55 1.22 -0.83 2.74
N HIS A 56 2.12 -0.14 2.04
CA HIS A 56 2.88 -0.71 0.92
C HIS A 56 3.86 -1.79 1.40
N SER A 57 4.43 -1.63 2.59
CA SER A 57 5.30 -2.65 3.19
C SER A 57 4.52 -3.93 3.52
N SER A 58 3.34 -3.82 4.14
CA SER A 58 2.47 -4.98 4.39
C SER A 58 2.04 -5.65 3.09
N TYR A 59 1.71 -4.88 2.05
CA TYR A 59 1.38 -5.42 0.72
C TYR A 59 2.56 -6.15 0.08
N MET A 60 3.76 -5.59 0.17
CA MET A 60 4.99 -6.20 -0.31
C MET A 60 5.29 -7.51 0.42
N ILE A 61 5.21 -7.53 1.76
CA ILE A 61 5.42 -8.75 2.55
C ILE A 61 4.45 -9.85 2.11
N TYR A 62 3.16 -9.55 2.00
CA TYR A 62 2.16 -10.53 1.55
C TYR A 62 2.48 -11.08 0.15
N ASN A 63 2.73 -10.21 -0.83
CA ASN A 63 2.96 -10.62 -2.21
C ASN A 63 4.28 -11.39 -2.36
N VAL A 64 5.38 -10.88 -1.80
CA VAL A 64 6.70 -11.53 -1.89
C VAL A 64 6.65 -12.90 -1.21
N CYS A 65 6.09 -13.00 -0.01
CA CYS A 65 6.02 -14.26 0.72
C CYS A 65 5.13 -15.29 0.01
N LEU A 66 3.94 -14.91 -0.45
CA LEU A 66 3.02 -15.83 -1.14
C LEU A 66 3.54 -16.22 -2.54
N TYR A 67 4.24 -15.31 -3.23
CA TYR A 67 4.78 -15.56 -4.57
C TYR A 67 6.04 -16.43 -4.55
N PHE A 68 6.96 -16.23 -3.59
CA PHE A 68 8.25 -16.94 -3.59
C PHE A 68 8.32 -18.14 -2.65
N SER A 69 7.55 -18.19 -1.55
CA SER A 69 7.71 -19.25 -0.54
C SER A 69 6.91 -20.51 -0.90
N PRO A 70 7.56 -21.65 -1.22
CA PRO A 70 6.85 -22.89 -1.53
C PRO A 70 6.06 -23.41 -0.31
N VAL A 71 6.53 -23.14 0.91
CA VAL A 71 5.86 -23.54 2.15
C VAL A 71 4.51 -22.83 2.29
N ILE A 72 4.47 -21.53 1.99
CA ILE A 72 3.23 -20.74 2.08
C ILE A 72 2.27 -21.14 0.95
N GLN A 73 2.78 -21.40 -0.24
CA GLN A 73 1.98 -21.89 -1.36
C GLN A 73 1.36 -23.26 -1.05
N GLN A 74 2.14 -24.17 -0.46
CA GLN A 74 1.61 -25.47 -0.04
C GLN A 74 0.47 -25.29 0.97
N GLN A 75 0.67 -24.47 2.01
CA GLN A 75 -0.37 -24.17 2.99
C GLN A 75 -1.61 -23.53 2.35
N TYR A 76 -1.44 -22.74 1.29
CA TYR A 76 -2.55 -22.17 0.53
C TYR A 76 -3.35 -23.26 -0.18
N PHE A 77 -2.67 -24.18 -0.87
CA PHE A 77 -3.33 -25.30 -1.54
C PHE A 77 -3.98 -26.28 -0.57
N ASP A 78 -3.39 -26.50 0.61
CA ASP A 78 -3.98 -27.33 1.66
C ASP A 78 -5.28 -26.71 2.20
N LYS A 79 -5.34 -25.37 2.27
CA LYS A 79 -6.51 -24.64 2.79
C LYS A 79 -7.61 -24.42 1.75
N TYR A 80 -7.26 -24.07 0.51
CA TYR A 80 -8.21 -23.65 -0.53
C TYR A 80 -8.39 -24.66 -1.66
N GLY A 81 -7.54 -25.70 -1.71
CA GLY A 81 -7.56 -26.75 -2.73
C GLY A 81 -6.46 -26.60 -3.78
N SER A 82 -5.92 -27.73 -4.24
CA SER A 82 -4.84 -27.82 -5.24
C SER A 82 -5.21 -27.38 -6.65
N GLY A 83 -6.51 -27.25 -6.93
CA GLY A 83 -7.08 -26.72 -8.17
C GLY A 83 -7.29 -25.21 -8.19
N GLN A 84 -6.86 -24.48 -7.15
CA GLN A 84 -6.91 -23.02 -7.12
C GLN A 84 -5.62 -22.40 -7.66
N MET A 85 -5.71 -21.18 -8.19
CA MET A 85 -4.54 -20.37 -8.57
C MET A 85 -4.04 -19.57 -7.36
N ILE A 86 -2.72 -19.37 -7.28
CA ILE A 86 -2.14 -18.40 -6.35
C ILE A 86 -2.59 -16.99 -6.80
N PRO A 87 -3.21 -16.19 -5.91
CA PRO A 87 -3.83 -14.92 -6.27
C PRO A 87 -2.81 -13.76 -6.32
N VAL A 88 -1.55 -14.04 -6.67
CA VAL A 88 -0.45 -13.06 -6.70
C VAL A 88 0.35 -13.29 -7.96
N ALA A 89 0.49 -12.25 -8.79
CA ALA A 89 1.30 -12.27 -9.99
C ALA A 89 2.65 -11.56 -9.80
N ALA A 90 3.57 -11.71 -10.76
CA ALA A 90 4.88 -11.05 -10.74
C ALA A 90 4.76 -9.51 -10.79
N ASN A 91 3.72 -9.00 -11.47
CA ASN A 91 3.44 -7.58 -11.54
C ASN A 91 3.00 -7.00 -10.18
N ASP A 92 2.27 -7.75 -9.35
CA ASP A 92 1.90 -7.34 -7.98
C ASP A 92 3.13 -7.18 -7.08
N VAL A 93 4.05 -8.14 -7.18
CA VAL A 93 5.34 -8.12 -6.47
C VAL A 93 6.14 -6.90 -6.89
N SER A 94 6.31 -6.71 -8.21
CA SER A 94 7.07 -5.58 -8.78
C SER A 94 6.48 -4.23 -8.37
N PHE A 95 5.15 -4.10 -8.43
CA PHE A 95 4.44 -2.91 -7.99
C PHE A 95 4.66 -2.61 -6.51
N SER A 96 4.52 -3.63 -5.65
CA SER A 96 4.63 -3.44 -4.21
C SER A 96 6.03 -3.01 -3.78
N ILE A 97 7.08 -3.61 -4.35
CA ILE A 97 8.48 -3.23 -4.11
C ILE A 97 8.73 -1.80 -4.60
N HIS A 98 8.26 -1.46 -5.81
CA HIS A 98 8.40 -0.12 -6.35
C HIS A 98 7.71 0.93 -5.46
N ALA A 99 6.49 0.67 -5.00
CA ALA A 99 5.75 1.57 -4.14
C ALA A 99 6.44 1.79 -2.78
N VAL A 100 6.99 0.72 -2.16
CA VAL A 100 7.80 0.84 -0.93
C VAL A 100 9.04 1.69 -1.19
N LEU A 101 9.77 1.45 -2.28
CA LEU A 101 10.98 2.21 -2.62
C LEU A 101 10.67 3.71 -2.76
N LEU A 102 9.66 4.07 -3.56
CA LEU A 102 9.34 5.48 -3.85
C LEU A 102 8.77 6.20 -2.61
N THR A 103 8.01 5.50 -1.77
CA THR A 103 7.54 6.06 -0.50
C THR A 103 8.67 6.20 0.53
N ALA A 104 9.62 5.26 0.58
CA ALA A 104 10.82 5.38 1.40
C ALA A 104 11.71 6.55 0.95
N ILE A 105 11.88 6.76 -0.37
CA ILE A 105 12.56 7.93 -0.92
C ILE A 105 11.86 9.22 -0.48
N THR A 106 10.52 9.25 -0.53
CA THR A 106 9.75 10.41 -0.09
C THR A 106 9.90 10.65 1.42
N LEU A 107 9.95 9.59 2.23
CA LEU A 107 10.21 9.69 3.66
C LEU A 107 11.62 10.21 3.94
N PHE A 108 12.62 9.73 3.20
CA PHE A 108 13.98 10.25 3.27
C PHE A 108 14.02 11.75 2.92
N GLN A 109 13.31 12.18 1.87
CA GLN A 109 13.17 13.60 1.52
C GLN A 109 12.57 14.43 2.66
N ILE A 110 11.60 13.89 3.43
CA ILE A 110 11.03 14.57 4.60
C ILE A 110 12.07 14.79 5.71
N VAL A 111 13.04 13.90 5.84
CA VAL A 111 14.11 14.00 6.85
C VAL A 111 15.16 15.04 6.44
N ILE A 112 15.51 15.14 5.16
CA ILE A 112 16.62 15.98 4.68
C ILE A 112 16.21 17.39 4.24
N TYR A 113 14.99 17.59 3.75
CA TYR A 113 14.56 18.86 3.16
C TYR A 113 13.82 19.74 4.15
N GLU A 114 13.65 21.02 3.77
CA GLU A 114 12.95 21.98 4.60
C GLU A 114 11.49 21.56 4.82
N ARG A 115 11.12 21.37 6.09
CA ARG A 115 9.78 20.94 6.53
C ARG A 115 9.00 22.02 7.29
N GLY A 116 9.62 23.17 7.55
CA GLY A 116 9.06 24.21 8.41
C GLY A 116 8.70 23.67 9.80
N THR A 117 7.50 23.98 10.27
CA THR A 117 6.96 23.54 11.57
C THR A 117 6.20 22.20 11.52
N GLN A 118 6.06 21.59 10.34
CA GLN A 118 5.29 20.36 10.15
C GLN A 118 6.00 19.18 10.81
N LYS A 119 5.23 18.34 11.49
CA LYS A 119 5.69 17.13 12.18
C LYS A 119 4.70 16.01 11.90
N VAL A 120 5.18 14.78 12.00
CA VAL A 120 4.30 13.60 12.01
C VAL A 120 3.43 13.65 13.27
N SER A 121 2.13 13.41 13.11
CA SER A 121 1.19 13.33 14.21
C SER A 121 1.51 12.16 15.13
N LYS A 122 1.38 12.38 16.45
CA LYS A 122 1.51 11.32 17.45
C LYS A 122 0.51 10.18 17.23
N ILE A 123 -0.65 10.49 16.65
CA ILE A 123 -1.68 9.50 16.32
C ILE A 123 -1.15 8.55 15.23
N SER A 124 -0.58 9.09 14.16
CA SER A 124 -0.02 8.28 13.07
C SER A 124 1.12 7.39 13.54
N ILE A 125 2.01 7.94 14.38
CA ILE A 125 3.09 7.16 15.02
C ILE A 125 2.50 6.04 15.86
N GLY A 126 1.47 6.33 16.66
CA GLY A 126 0.77 5.33 17.48
C GLY A 126 0.16 4.21 16.63
N ILE A 127 -0.56 4.56 15.55
CA ILE A 127 -1.16 3.59 14.61
C ILE A 127 -0.08 2.70 14.00
N VAL A 128 0.99 3.29 13.46
CA VAL A 128 2.09 2.55 12.83
C VAL A 128 2.75 1.63 13.86
N SER A 129 2.99 2.13 15.08
CA SER A 129 3.59 1.34 16.16
C SER A 129 2.71 0.14 16.53
N VAL A 130 1.40 0.33 16.69
CA VAL A 130 0.46 -0.75 17.01
C VAL A 130 0.43 -1.81 15.90
N VAL A 131 0.42 -1.41 14.63
CA VAL A 131 0.44 -2.33 13.49
C VAL A 131 1.70 -3.17 13.48
N TRP A 132 2.89 -2.54 13.58
CA TRP A 132 4.15 -3.29 13.56
C TRP A 132 4.38 -4.13 14.82
N LEU A 133 3.91 -3.68 15.99
CA LEU A 133 3.92 -4.50 17.21
C LEU A 133 3.00 -5.72 17.07
N THR A 134 1.81 -5.55 16.50
CA THR A 134 0.88 -6.66 16.24
C THR A 134 1.51 -7.66 15.27
N ALA A 135 2.10 -7.18 14.17
CA ALA A 135 2.83 -8.02 13.22
C ALA A 135 3.98 -8.81 13.89
N ALA A 136 4.75 -8.17 14.78
CA ALA A 136 5.80 -8.83 15.54
C ALA A 136 5.26 -9.93 16.48
N ILE A 137 4.19 -9.64 17.23
CA ILE A 137 3.53 -10.64 18.10
C ILE A 137 3.03 -11.82 17.26
N CYS A 138 2.33 -11.55 16.15
CA CYS A 138 1.82 -12.58 15.25
C CYS A 138 2.95 -13.43 14.65
N PHE A 139 4.10 -12.84 14.34
CA PHE A 139 5.28 -13.58 13.89
C PHE A 139 5.72 -14.59 14.95
N PHE A 140 5.90 -14.17 16.21
CA PHE A 140 6.28 -15.07 17.30
C PHE A 140 5.23 -16.16 17.59
N VAL A 141 3.95 -15.87 17.40
CA VAL A 141 2.86 -16.87 17.51
C VAL A 141 2.90 -17.89 16.35
N ALA A 142 3.22 -17.44 15.14
CA ALA A 142 3.29 -18.31 13.96
C ALA A 142 4.57 -19.18 13.92
N LEU A 143 5.63 -18.79 14.62
CA LEU A 143 6.89 -19.53 14.69
C LEU A 143 6.73 -21.01 15.12
N PRO A 144 6.14 -21.32 16.29
CA PRO A 144 6.05 -22.71 16.75
C PRO A 144 5.08 -23.56 15.95
N SER A 145 3.99 -22.97 15.43
CA SER A 145 2.96 -23.68 14.67
C SER A 145 3.24 -23.72 13.16
N HIS A 146 4.33 -23.11 12.71
CA HIS A 146 4.66 -22.89 11.28
C HIS A 146 3.48 -22.34 10.47
N SER A 147 2.59 -21.56 11.07
CA SER A 147 1.35 -21.08 10.43
C SER A 147 1.60 -19.83 9.57
N TRP A 148 2.48 -19.96 8.57
CA TRP A 148 2.97 -18.85 7.75
C TRP A 148 1.89 -18.21 6.87
N LEU A 149 0.99 -19.01 6.28
CA LEU A 149 -0.13 -18.49 5.49
C LEU A 149 -1.06 -17.63 6.36
N TRP A 150 -1.30 -18.05 7.60
CA TRP A 150 -2.11 -17.28 8.55
C TRP A 150 -1.43 -15.95 8.87
N LEU A 151 -0.12 -15.96 9.15
CA LEU A 151 0.65 -14.75 9.40
C LEU A 151 0.55 -13.76 8.23
N ILE A 152 0.82 -14.20 6.99
CA ILE A 152 0.76 -13.29 5.84
C ILE A 152 -0.67 -12.78 5.56
N SER A 153 -1.70 -13.54 5.93
CA SER A 153 -3.09 -13.12 5.79
C SER A 153 -3.43 -11.92 6.68
N ILE A 154 -2.72 -11.74 7.80
CA ILE A 154 -2.87 -10.56 8.67
C ILE A 154 -2.39 -9.30 7.94
N PHE A 155 -1.22 -9.37 7.29
CA PHE A 155 -0.71 -8.26 6.48
C PHE A 155 -1.66 -7.88 5.33
N LYS A 156 -2.38 -8.85 4.75
CA LYS A 156 -3.42 -8.58 3.75
C LYS A 156 -4.60 -7.80 4.36
N LEU A 157 -5.04 -8.15 5.56
CA LEU A 157 -6.11 -7.43 6.26
C LEU A 157 -5.71 -5.99 6.59
N ASP A 158 -4.48 -5.79 7.04
CA ASP A 158 -3.94 -4.45 7.29
C ASP A 158 -4.01 -3.59 6.02
N VAL A 159 -3.58 -4.13 4.88
CA VAL A 159 -3.63 -3.42 3.59
C VAL A 159 -5.06 -2.99 3.25
N ILE A 160 -6.03 -3.88 3.39
CA ILE A 160 -7.45 -3.59 3.10
C ILE A 160 -7.95 -2.48 4.03
N LEU A 161 -7.69 -2.60 5.33
CA LEU A 161 -8.12 -1.62 6.32
C LEU A 161 -7.52 -0.23 6.05
N PHE A 162 -6.21 -0.18 5.77
CA PHE A 162 -5.53 1.06 5.42
C PHE A 162 -6.04 1.67 4.12
N HIS A 163 -6.29 0.84 3.10
CA HIS A 163 -6.84 1.32 1.84
C HIS A 163 -8.23 1.91 2.04
N MET A 164 -9.12 1.22 2.75
CA MET A 164 -10.46 1.71 3.07
C MET A 164 -10.41 3.01 3.86
N PHE A 165 -9.58 3.07 4.90
CA PHE A 165 -9.39 4.27 5.71
C PHE A 165 -8.94 5.45 4.85
N GLN A 166 -7.91 5.29 4.01
CA GLN A 166 -7.42 6.35 3.14
C GLN A 166 -8.47 6.79 2.12
N THR A 167 -9.23 5.86 1.55
CA THR A 167 -10.30 6.16 0.60
C THR A 167 -11.43 6.95 1.26
N ILE A 168 -11.85 6.56 2.47
CA ILE A 168 -12.87 7.29 3.24
C ILE A 168 -12.40 8.71 3.55
N VAL A 169 -11.15 8.88 4.01
CA VAL A 169 -10.58 10.20 4.30
C VAL A 169 -10.54 11.08 3.04
N ARG A 170 -10.15 10.51 1.89
CA ARG A 170 -10.15 11.23 0.61
C ARG A 170 -11.55 11.66 0.18
N ILE A 171 -12.53 10.77 0.26
CA ILE A 171 -13.93 11.07 -0.09
C ILE A 171 -14.48 12.16 0.84
N ALA A 172 -14.22 12.07 2.14
CA ALA A 172 -14.64 13.08 3.11
C ALA A 172 -14.01 14.45 2.81
N ALA A 173 -12.71 14.49 2.48
CA ALA A 173 -12.03 15.73 2.10
C ALA A 173 -12.62 16.36 0.83
N ILE A 174 -12.90 15.56 -0.21
CA ILE A 174 -13.54 16.05 -1.44
C ILE A 174 -14.94 16.60 -1.15
N ARG A 175 -15.72 15.91 -0.32
CA ARG A 175 -17.07 16.35 0.06
C ARG A 175 -17.04 17.66 0.85
N LEU A 176 -16.09 17.83 1.76
CA LEU A 176 -15.90 19.08 2.50
C LEU A 176 -15.49 20.23 1.59
N LEU A 177 -14.62 19.98 0.60
CA LEU A 177 -14.28 20.98 -0.41
C LEU A 177 -15.50 21.39 -1.24
N HIS A 178 -16.30 20.42 -1.69
CA HIS A 178 -17.52 20.72 -2.47
C HIS A 178 -18.54 21.53 -1.65
N HIS A 179 -18.76 21.17 -0.39
CA HIS A 179 -19.61 21.96 0.51
C HIS A 179 -19.03 23.38 0.75
N GLY A 180 -17.72 23.52 0.91
CA GLY A 180 -17.06 24.82 1.03
C GLY A 180 -17.24 25.71 -0.20
N PHE A 181 -17.23 25.13 -1.41
CA PHE A 181 -17.52 25.83 -2.66
C PHE A 181 -18.99 26.29 -2.75
N ASP A 182 -19.95 25.50 -2.27
CA ASP A 182 -21.36 25.88 -2.25
C ASP A 182 -21.66 27.06 -1.30
N TYR A 183 -20.98 27.12 -0.14
CA TYR A 183 -21.07 28.28 0.77
C TYR A 183 -20.37 29.53 0.19
N GLY A 184 -19.23 29.36 -0.49
CA GLY A 184 -18.52 30.46 -1.15
C GLY A 184 -19.34 31.12 -2.26
N LYS A 185 -20.10 30.35 -3.06
CA LYS A 185 -21.01 30.90 -4.09
C LYS A 185 -22.19 31.66 -3.50
N LYS A 186 -22.73 31.25 -2.35
CA LYS A 186 -23.81 31.98 -1.66
C LYS A 186 -23.38 33.34 -1.10
N SER A 187 -22.09 33.50 -0.76
CA SER A 187 -21.55 34.74 -0.20
C SER A 187 -21.16 35.81 -1.23
N ILE A 188 -21.03 35.45 -2.52
CA ILE A 188 -20.61 36.37 -3.60
C ILE A 188 -21.81 36.82 -4.44
N GLY A 189 -23.01 36.28 -4.17
CA GLY A 189 -24.26 36.58 -4.88
C GLY A 189 -25.17 37.61 -4.20
N THR A 190 -24.64 38.45 -3.29
CA THR A 190 -25.35 39.57 -2.66
C THR A 190 -24.59 40.86 -2.85
#